data_AF-A0A0D7X1R3-F1
#
_entry.id   AF-A0A0D7X1R3-F1
#
_cell.length_a   1.000
_cell.length_b   1.000
_cell.length_c   1.000
_cell.angle_alpha   90.00
_cell.angle_beta   90.00
_cell.angle_gamma   90.00
#
_symmetry.space_group_name_H-M   'P 1'
#
loop_
_entity.id
_entity.type
_entity.pdbx_description
1 polymer ?
#
loop_
_entity_poly.entity_id
_entity_poly.type
_entity_poly.pdbx_seq_one_letter_code
_entity_poly.pdbx_strand_id
1 'polypeptide(L)'
;MDKKLLIQFEVKKSEIIHKQTERMMGCIRTLSQMESKGYNSLLLYIDGYNDIPDELYEIPEVRIWMKKLFRIVPHFLYYIFQEEEDSYGRLLACITDVESAYQGEWLPTSSYNIRNVPRYTYKVNIKNEDYFRLEKAMRNHILESGNLDHFKSLDLFNKVLGIKEQN
;
A
#
# COMPACT_ATOMS: atom_id res chain seq x y z
N MET A 1 -8.93 -11.16 22.53
CA MET A 1 -8.26 -10.36 21.48
C MET A 1 -8.22 -11.25 20.26
N ASP A 2 -9.11 -11.04 19.30
CA ASP A 2 -9.13 -11.87 18.09
C ASP A 2 -7.82 -11.68 17.33
N LYS A 3 -7.16 -12.80 17.02
CA LYS A 3 -5.93 -12.79 16.22
C LYS A 3 -6.28 -12.28 14.83
N LYS A 4 -5.92 -11.03 14.54
CA LYS A 4 -5.96 -10.47 13.20
C LYS A 4 -5.12 -11.34 12.27
N LEU A 5 -5.72 -11.91 11.24
CA LEU A 5 -4.99 -12.69 10.25
C LEU A 5 -4.09 -11.75 9.45
N LEU A 6 -2.79 -12.01 9.46
CA LEU A 6 -1.81 -11.32 8.61
C LEU A 6 -1.33 -12.29 7.55
N ILE A 7 -1.52 -11.91 6.29
CA ILE A 7 -1.03 -12.62 5.12
C ILE A 7 0.23 -11.92 4.64
N GLN A 8 1.34 -12.65 4.67
CA GLN A 8 2.57 -12.22 4.02
C GLN A 8 2.54 -12.66 2.57
N PHE A 9 2.68 -11.70 1.65
CA PHE A 9 2.72 -11.94 0.22
C PHE A 9 3.99 -11.35 -0.36
N GLU A 10 4.86 -12.23 -0.83
CA GLU A 10 6.09 -11.85 -1.51
C GLU A 10 5.87 -11.85 -3.02
N VAL A 11 6.31 -10.80 -3.71
CA VAL A 11 6.37 -10.69 -5.17
C VAL A 11 7.82 -10.81 -5.59
N LYS A 12 8.12 -11.74 -6.50
CA LYS A 12 9.48 -11.94 -7.00
C LYS A 12 9.82 -10.94 -8.12
N LYS A 13 11.09 -10.53 -8.21
CA LYS A 13 11.61 -9.73 -9.33
C LYS A 13 11.25 -10.30 -10.70
N SER A 14 11.25 -11.64 -10.84
CA SER A 14 10.79 -12.30 -12.07
C SER A 14 9.32 -12.02 -12.38
N GLU A 15 8.43 -11.98 -11.40
CA GLU A 15 7.01 -11.62 -11.59
C GLU A 15 6.90 -10.15 -12.04
N ILE A 16 7.75 -9.27 -11.50
CA ILE A 16 7.79 -7.85 -11.88
C ILE A 16 8.27 -7.65 -13.32
N ILE A 17 9.42 -8.23 -13.67
CA ILE A 17 10.02 -8.14 -15.02
C ILE A 17 9.05 -8.67 -16.08
N HIS A 18 8.39 -9.79 -15.81
CA HIS A 18 7.44 -10.41 -16.73
C HIS A 18 6.00 -9.88 -16.58
N LYS A 19 5.80 -8.84 -15.75
CA LYS A 19 4.50 -8.18 -15.52
C LYS A 19 3.39 -9.14 -15.06
N GLN A 20 3.73 -10.20 -14.34
CA GLN A 20 2.80 -11.22 -13.86
C GLN A 20 2.08 -10.73 -12.61
N THR A 21 0.76 -10.73 -12.64
CA THR A 21 -0.11 -10.21 -11.55
C THR A 21 -1.05 -11.28 -10.99
N GLU A 22 -1.07 -12.46 -11.60
CA GLU A 22 -2.09 -13.50 -11.43
C GLU A 22 -2.11 -14.04 -10.00
N ARG A 23 -0.93 -14.22 -9.40
CA ARG A 23 -0.77 -14.74 -8.04
C ARG A 23 -1.25 -13.73 -6.98
N MET A 24 -0.90 -12.46 -7.18
CA MET A 24 -1.43 -11.36 -6.37
C MET A 24 -2.95 -11.25 -6.49
N MET A 25 -3.50 -11.35 -7.70
CA MET A 25 -4.94 -11.38 -7.92
C MET A 25 -5.62 -12.55 -7.23
N GLY A 26 -4.98 -13.72 -7.21
CA GLY A 26 -5.43 -14.87 -6.43
C GLY A 26 -5.53 -14.54 -4.94
N CYS A 27 -4.48 -13.93 -4.37
CA CYS A 27 -4.45 -13.51 -2.98
C CYS A 27 -5.57 -12.50 -2.65
N ILE A 28 -5.74 -11.46 -3.48
CA ILE A 28 -6.77 -10.42 -3.30
C ILE A 28 -8.18 -11.03 -3.34
N ARG A 29 -8.43 -11.97 -4.26
CA ARG A 29 -9.72 -12.68 -4.30
C ARG A 29 -9.99 -13.44 -3.02
N THR A 30 -9.01 -14.18 -2.51
CA THR A 30 -9.14 -14.88 -1.22
C THR A 30 -9.42 -13.89 -0.08
N LEU A 31 -8.67 -12.78 -0.02
CA LEU A 31 -8.87 -11.73 0.98
C LEU A 31 -10.29 -11.16 0.96
N SER A 32 -10.82 -10.84 -0.23
CA SER A 32 -12.17 -10.30 -0.39
C SER A 32 -13.30 -11.24 0.06
N GLN A 33 -13.02 -12.54 0.17
CA GLN A 33 -13.97 -13.56 0.61
C GLN A 33 -13.95 -13.76 2.13
N MET A 34 -12.96 -13.23 2.84
CA MET A 34 -12.89 -13.31 4.29
C MET A 34 -14.00 -12.48 4.95
N GLU A 35 -14.27 -12.78 6.23
CA GLU A 35 -15.26 -12.04 7.03
C GLU A 35 -14.93 -10.54 7.13
N SER A 36 -13.67 -10.20 7.42
CA SER A 36 -13.17 -8.82 7.41
C SER A 36 -12.99 -8.23 6.00
N LYS A 37 -13.35 -8.99 4.95
CA LYS A 37 -13.03 -8.70 3.55
C LYS A 37 -11.55 -8.45 3.30
N GLY A 38 -10.67 -8.92 4.19
CA GLY A 38 -9.22 -8.74 4.08
C GLY A 38 -8.74 -7.33 4.46
N TYR A 39 -9.56 -6.54 5.14
CA TYR A 39 -9.15 -5.21 5.62
C TYR A 39 -7.85 -5.29 6.42
N ASN A 40 -6.86 -4.47 6.04
CA ASN A 40 -5.61 -4.24 6.79
C ASN A 40 -4.91 -5.57 7.19
N SER A 41 -4.78 -6.49 6.25
CA SER A 41 -4.32 -7.88 6.48
C SER A 41 -3.16 -8.33 5.60
N LEU A 42 -2.74 -7.53 4.61
CA LEU A 42 -1.73 -7.89 3.61
C LEU A 42 -0.40 -7.18 3.88
N LEU A 43 0.62 -7.96 4.22
CA LEU A 43 2.03 -7.54 4.23
C LEU A 43 2.64 -7.85 2.86
N LEU A 44 2.92 -6.83 2.06
CA LEU A 44 3.50 -6.98 0.72
C LEU A 44 5.01 -6.79 0.75
N TYR A 45 5.75 -7.79 0.27
CA TYR A 45 7.20 -7.72 0.07
C TYR A 45 7.54 -7.85 -1.40
N ILE A 46 8.54 -7.09 -1.87
CA ILE A 46 9.12 -7.26 -3.20
C ILE A 46 10.56 -7.76 -3.01
N ASP A 47 10.84 -8.96 -3.53
CA ASP A 47 12.14 -9.62 -3.40
C ASP A 47 12.90 -9.63 -4.73
N GLY A 48 14.23 -9.58 -4.66
CA GLY A 48 15.14 -9.63 -5.80
C GLY A 48 15.74 -8.28 -6.23
N TYR A 49 15.48 -7.20 -5.51
CA TYR A 49 16.11 -5.88 -5.70
C TYR A 49 17.04 -5.48 -4.55
N ASN A 50 17.42 -6.44 -3.69
CA ASN A 50 18.25 -6.19 -2.50
C ASN A 50 19.68 -5.69 -2.82
N ASP A 51 20.09 -5.83 -4.08
CA ASP A 51 21.38 -5.42 -4.64
C ASP A 51 21.36 -4.00 -5.25
N ILE A 52 20.20 -3.37 -5.34
CA ILE A 52 20.01 -2.03 -5.90
C ILE A 52 19.85 -1.02 -4.75
N PRO A 53 20.58 0.11 -4.76
CA PRO A 53 20.48 1.11 -3.70
C PRO A 53 19.21 1.98 -3.81
N ASP A 54 18.59 2.02 -4.99
CA ASP A 54 17.38 2.78 -5.27
C ASP A 54 16.17 2.23 -4.51
N GLU A 55 15.27 3.12 -4.08
CA GLU A 55 14.00 2.73 -3.50
C GLU A 55 13.09 2.07 -4.54
N LEU A 56 12.18 1.19 -4.10
CA LEU A 56 11.27 0.46 -5.01
C LEU A 56 10.46 1.38 -5.94
N TYR A 57 10.12 2.59 -5.50
CA TYR A 57 9.38 3.56 -6.29
C TYR A 57 10.25 4.30 -7.33
N GLU A 58 11.56 4.18 -7.26
CA GLU A 58 12.52 4.73 -8.23
C GLU A 58 12.80 3.72 -9.36
N ILE A 59 12.57 2.43 -9.12
CA ILE A 59 12.80 1.35 -10.09
C ILE A 59 11.66 1.32 -11.14
N PRO A 60 11.93 1.56 -12.44
CA PRO A 60 10.90 1.71 -13.46
C PRO A 60 9.98 0.50 -13.64
N GLU A 61 10.53 -0.72 -13.65
CA GLU A 61 9.76 -1.95 -13.81
C GLU A 61 8.85 -2.23 -12.61
N VAL A 62 9.26 -1.84 -11.39
CA VAL A 62 8.43 -1.92 -10.19
C VAL A 62 7.24 -0.96 -10.32
N ARG A 63 7.48 0.29 -10.73
CA ARG A 63 6.41 1.28 -10.99
C ARG A 63 5.45 0.77 -12.05
N ILE A 64 5.95 0.22 -13.16
CA ILE A 64 5.12 -0.34 -14.24
C ILE A 64 4.25 -1.48 -13.72
N TRP A 65 4.83 -2.40 -12.95
CA TRP A 65 4.10 -3.52 -12.36
C TRP A 65 3.03 -3.06 -11.38
N MET A 66 3.37 -2.11 -10.49
CA MET A 66 2.43 -1.60 -9.49
C MET A 66 1.30 -0.81 -10.14
N LYS A 67 1.60 0.03 -11.15
CA LYS A 67 0.57 0.72 -11.96
C LYS A 67 -0.33 -0.27 -12.68
N LYS A 68 0.20 -1.42 -13.15
CA LYS A 68 -0.62 -2.51 -13.73
C LYS A 68 -1.54 -3.12 -12.67
N LEU A 69 -1.02 -3.51 -11.51
CA LEU A 69 -1.83 -4.04 -10.41
C LEU A 69 -2.94 -3.08 -10.02
N PHE A 70 -2.61 -1.79 -9.87
CA PHE A 70 -3.55 -0.74 -9.51
C PHE A 70 -4.67 -0.56 -10.53
N ARG A 71 -4.37 -0.68 -11.83
CA ARG A 71 -5.42 -0.62 -12.87
C ARG A 71 -6.42 -1.78 -12.74
N ILE A 72 -5.97 -2.93 -12.24
CA ILE A 72 -6.80 -4.13 -12.07
C ILE A 72 -7.55 -4.09 -10.73
N VAL A 73 -6.91 -3.61 -9.66
CA VAL A 73 -7.47 -3.51 -8.30
C VAL A 73 -7.24 -2.11 -7.73
N PRO A 74 -8.10 -1.13 -8.08
CA PRO A 74 -7.91 0.25 -7.66
C PRO A 74 -8.06 0.47 -6.14
N HIS A 75 -8.71 -0.44 -5.42
CA HIS A 75 -8.85 -0.38 -3.95
C HIS A 75 -7.76 -1.20 -3.23
N PHE A 76 -6.68 -1.60 -3.90
CA PHE A 76 -5.64 -2.50 -3.34
C PHE A 76 -5.11 -2.08 -1.96
N LEU A 77 -5.00 -0.77 -1.71
CA LEU A 77 -4.50 -0.23 -0.44
C LEU A 77 -5.40 -0.56 0.77
N TYR A 78 -6.68 -0.89 0.55
CA TYR A 78 -7.59 -1.38 1.59
C TYR A 78 -7.06 -2.63 2.30
N TYR A 79 -6.37 -3.50 1.55
CA TYR A 79 -5.82 -4.75 2.08
C TYR A 79 -4.51 -4.54 2.83
N ILE A 80 -3.75 -3.50 2.50
CA ILE A 80 -2.38 -3.30 2.99
C ILE A 80 -2.36 -3.12 4.51
N PHE A 81 -1.41 -3.81 5.16
CA PHE A 81 -1.19 -3.72 6.59
C PHE A 81 -0.61 -2.35 6.97
N GLN A 82 -1.30 -1.64 7.86
CA GLN A 82 -1.11 -0.22 8.14
C GLN A 82 -0.23 0.07 9.35
N GLU A 83 0.06 -0.92 10.21
CA GLU A 83 0.93 -0.71 11.38
C GLU A 83 2.41 -0.54 10.99
N GLU A 84 2.71 -0.83 9.72
CA GLU A 84 3.93 -0.46 9.02
C GLU A 84 3.67 0.83 8.22
N GLU A 85 3.63 1.98 8.92
CA GLU A 85 3.25 3.29 8.34
C GLU A 85 4.01 3.64 7.03
N ASP A 86 5.25 3.17 6.90
CA ASP A 86 6.10 3.42 5.72
C ASP A 86 5.62 2.68 4.45
N SER A 87 5.02 1.51 4.62
CA SER A 87 4.62 0.63 3.51
C SER A 87 3.54 1.27 2.65
N TYR A 88 2.62 2.01 3.25
CA TYR A 88 1.54 2.69 2.53
C TYR A 88 2.06 3.82 1.63
N GLY A 89 2.96 4.65 2.15
CA GLY A 89 3.58 5.76 1.40
C GLY A 89 4.47 5.28 0.26
N ARG A 90 5.29 4.25 0.48
CA ARG A 90 6.15 3.66 -0.57
C ARG A 90 5.33 3.05 -1.71
N LEU A 91 4.24 2.36 -1.39
CA LEU A 91 3.35 1.78 -2.41
C LEU A 91 2.61 2.87 -3.20
N LEU A 92 2.18 3.95 -2.54
CA LEU A 92 1.63 5.12 -3.23
C LEU A 92 2.64 5.75 -4.18
N ALA A 93 3.88 5.96 -3.74
CA ALA A 93 4.96 6.48 -4.56
C ALA A 93 5.25 5.62 -5.82
N CYS A 94 5.00 4.30 -5.76
CA CYS A 94 5.14 3.41 -6.92
C CYS A 94 4.07 3.66 -8.00
N ILE A 95 2.87 4.09 -7.62
CA ILE A 95 1.73 4.26 -8.55
C ILE A 95 1.51 5.70 -8.98
N THR A 96 2.16 6.67 -8.35
CA THR A 96 2.01 8.10 -8.64
C THR A 96 3.33 8.74 -9.04
N ASP A 97 3.27 9.90 -9.68
CA ASP A 97 4.46 10.66 -10.03
C ASP A 97 4.93 11.45 -8.80
N VAL A 98 6.06 11.07 -8.23
CA VAL A 98 6.61 11.66 -7.00
C VAL A 98 7.39 12.92 -7.38
N GLU A 99 6.87 14.10 -7.05
CA GLU A 99 7.59 15.37 -7.27
C GLU A 99 8.63 15.65 -6.17
N SER A 100 8.34 15.21 -4.95
CA SER A 100 9.29 15.23 -3.84
C SER A 100 8.91 14.13 -2.85
N ALA A 101 9.91 13.43 -2.33
CA ALA A 101 9.80 12.58 -1.15
C ALA A 101 10.67 13.24 -0.08
N TYR A 102 10.06 13.63 1.04
CA TYR A 102 10.83 14.10 2.19
C TYR A 102 11.15 12.90 3.07
N GLN A 103 12.42 12.75 3.46
CA GLN A 103 12.83 11.80 4.48
C GLN A 103 12.61 12.46 5.85
N GLY A 104 11.54 12.06 6.54
CA GLY A 104 11.23 12.54 7.91
C GLY A 104 12.25 12.09 8.97
N GLU A 105 12.06 12.60 10.20
CA GLU A 105 12.91 12.26 11.35
C GLU A 105 12.84 10.78 11.73
N TRP A 106 13.92 10.30 12.34
CA TRP A 106 14.01 8.94 12.88
C TRP A 106 12.97 8.73 13.98
N LEU A 107 11.96 7.89 13.72
CA LEU A 107 10.96 7.56 14.73
C LEU A 107 11.47 6.43 15.64
N PRO A 108 11.48 6.63 16.98
CA PRO A 108 11.84 5.57 17.91
C PRO A 108 10.85 4.40 17.82
N THR A 109 11.41 3.19 17.86
CA THR A 109 10.78 1.89 17.65
C THR A 109 9.45 1.71 18.40
N SER A 110 8.35 1.46 17.66
CA SER A 110 7.06 1.04 18.23
C SER A 110 7.04 -0.48 18.51
N SER A 111 6.09 -0.90 19.34
CA SER A 111 5.97 -2.24 19.98
C SER A 111 5.70 -3.43 19.05
N TYR A 112 5.61 -3.22 17.73
CA TYR A 112 5.38 -4.27 16.73
C TYR A 112 6.60 -4.41 15.81
N ASN A 113 7.75 -4.76 16.38
CA ASN A 113 9.01 -4.82 15.66
C ASN A 113 9.33 -6.25 15.26
N ILE A 114 9.27 -6.55 13.95
CA ILE A 114 9.88 -7.78 13.42
C ILE A 114 11.35 -7.51 13.03
N ARG A 115 11.78 -6.27 12.74
CA ARG A 115 13.20 -5.94 12.45
C ARG A 115 13.50 -4.47 12.79
N ASN A 116 14.67 -4.19 13.38
CA ASN A 116 15.21 -2.84 13.64
C ASN A 116 15.45 -2.04 12.33
N VAL A 117 14.38 -1.71 11.61
CA VAL A 117 14.44 -0.95 10.36
C VAL A 117 14.06 0.50 10.68
N PRO A 118 14.91 1.49 10.35
CA PRO A 118 14.57 2.89 10.47
C PRO A 118 13.25 3.18 9.75
N ARG A 119 12.32 3.88 10.42
CA ARG A 119 11.09 4.35 9.79
C ARG A 119 11.29 5.73 9.19
N TYR A 120 10.78 5.94 7.98
CA TYR A 120 10.86 7.20 7.24
C TYR A 120 9.44 7.68 6.89
N THR A 121 9.11 8.92 7.26
CA THR A 121 7.81 9.50 6.89
C THR A 121 7.88 10.03 5.45
N TYR A 122 7.20 9.35 4.52
CA TYR A 122 7.08 9.79 3.13
C TYR A 122 5.89 10.74 2.97
N LYS A 123 6.13 11.94 2.42
CA LYS A 123 5.08 12.77 1.81
C LYS A 123 5.14 12.56 0.31
N VAL A 124 4.02 12.14 -0.29
CA VAL A 124 3.92 11.91 -1.72
C VAL A 124 2.95 12.93 -2.29
N ASN A 125 3.39 13.68 -3.30
CA ASN A 125 2.48 14.49 -4.12
C ASN A 125 1.82 13.57 -5.15
N ILE A 126 0.49 13.61 -5.23
CA ILE A 126 -0.31 12.84 -6.19
C ILE A 126 -1.10 13.81 -7.04
N LYS A 127 -1.20 13.55 -8.35
CA LYS A 127 -2.10 14.30 -9.24
C LYS A 127 -3.55 14.13 -8.79
N ASN A 128 -4.32 15.22 -8.79
CA ASN A 128 -5.72 15.20 -8.34
C ASN A 128 -6.56 14.09 -9.01
N GLU A 129 -6.34 13.82 -10.29
CA GLU A 129 -7.03 12.74 -11.02
C GLU A 129 -6.77 11.34 -10.43
N ASP A 130 -5.52 11.04 -10.07
CA ASP A 130 -5.12 9.77 -9.46
C ASP A 130 -5.64 9.68 -8.03
N TYR A 131 -5.60 10.80 -7.29
CA TYR A 131 -6.20 10.90 -5.95
C TYR A 131 -7.69 10.57 -5.97
N PHE A 132 -8.49 11.27 -6.79
CA PHE A 132 -9.93 11.04 -6.83
C PHE A 132 -10.28 9.62 -7.27
N ARG A 133 -9.49 9.05 -8.18
CA ARG A 133 -9.64 7.66 -8.60
C ARG A 133 -9.38 6.68 -7.46
N LEU A 134 -8.29 6.87 -6.72
CA LEU A 134 -7.91 6.08 -5.55
C LEU A 134 -8.97 6.18 -4.44
N GLU A 135 -9.31 7.41 -4.06
CA GLU A 135 -10.27 7.71 -3.00
C GLU A 135 -11.64 7.09 -3.31
N LYS A 136 -12.15 7.30 -4.54
CA LYS A 136 -13.43 6.75 -4.99
C LYS A 136 -13.44 5.23 -4.96
N ALA A 137 -12.38 4.58 -5.42
CA ALA A 137 -12.28 3.12 -5.42
C ALA A 137 -12.28 2.56 -4.00
N MET A 138 -11.46 3.14 -3.10
CA MET A 138 -11.42 2.74 -1.71
C MET A 138 -12.76 2.95 -1.01
N ARG A 139 -13.37 4.13 -1.17
CA ARG A 139 -14.67 4.47 -0.59
C ARG A 139 -15.76 3.49 -1.04
N ASN A 140 -15.83 3.21 -2.34
CA ASN A 140 -16.80 2.24 -2.86
C ASN A 140 -16.57 0.85 -2.27
N HIS A 141 -15.33 0.39 -2.20
CA HIS A 141 -15.03 -0.93 -1.64
C HIS A 141 -15.35 -1.02 -0.14
N ILE A 142 -15.11 0.03 0.63
CA ILE A 142 -15.49 0.11 2.05
C ILE A 142 -17.01 0.01 2.20
N LEU A 143 -17.77 0.75 1.38
CA LEU A 143 -19.24 0.69 1.39
C LEU A 143 -19.76 -0.71 1.01
N GLU A 144 -19.16 -1.35 0.00
CA GLU A 144 -19.48 -2.73 -0.40
C GLU A 144 -19.11 -3.76 0.68
N SER A 145 -18.07 -3.49 1.48
CA SER A 145 -17.66 -4.37 2.59
C SER A 145 -18.69 -4.39 3.72
N GLY A 146 -19.54 -3.37 3.83
CA GLY A 146 -20.56 -3.23 4.87
C GLY A 146 -20.02 -2.85 6.25
N ASN A 147 -18.70 -2.69 6.41
CA ASN A 147 -18.08 -2.31 7.68
C ASN A 147 -17.46 -0.91 7.61
N LEU A 148 -18.14 0.05 8.23
CA LEU A 148 -17.74 1.46 8.24
C LEU A 148 -16.46 1.71 9.06
N ASP A 149 -16.07 0.82 9.97
CA ASP A 149 -14.81 0.97 10.72
C ASP A 149 -13.58 0.93 9.80
N HIS A 150 -13.74 0.43 8.58
CA HIS A 150 -12.69 0.37 7.59
C HIS A 150 -12.36 1.74 6.96
N PHE A 151 -13.14 2.80 7.21
CA PHE A 151 -12.78 4.16 6.81
C PHE A 151 -11.43 4.63 7.37
N LYS A 152 -10.91 4.00 8.42
CA LYS A 152 -9.53 4.18 8.90
C LYS A 152 -8.46 4.04 7.80
N SER A 153 -8.65 3.17 6.80
CA SER A 153 -7.71 3.10 5.67
C SER A 153 -7.75 4.37 4.80
N LEU A 154 -8.94 4.95 4.66
CA LEU A 154 -9.13 6.19 3.90
C LEU A 154 -8.53 7.37 4.65
N ASP A 155 -8.69 7.42 5.97
CA ASP A 155 -8.08 8.45 6.82
C ASP A 155 -6.55 8.39 6.74
N LEU A 156 -5.97 7.18 6.78
CA LEU A 156 -4.53 7.00 6.61
C LEU A 156 -4.08 7.42 5.20
N PHE A 157 -4.82 7.03 4.16
CA PHE A 157 -4.56 7.47 2.79
C PHE A 157 -4.51 9.00 2.71
N ASN A 158 -5.52 9.69 3.24
CA ASN A 158 -5.59 11.16 3.26
C ASN A 158 -4.44 11.78 4.08
N LYS A 159 -4.10 11.18 5.24
CA LYS A 159 -2.98 11.59 6.09
C LYS A 159 -1.64 11.52 5.36
N VAL A 160 -1.35 10.41 4.66
CA VAL A 160 -0.09 10.21 3.92
C VAL A 160 0.08 11.24 2.81
N LEU A 161 -1.02 11.66 2.19
CA LEU A 161 -1.02 12.69 1.15
C LEU A 161 -0.93 14.11 1.70
N GLY A 162 -0.87 14.28 3.02
CA GLY A 162 -0.79 15.59 3.64
C GLY A 162 -2.03 16.45 3.40
N ILE A 163 -3.15 15.84 3.01
CA ILE A 163 -4.44 16.53 2.89
C ILE A 163 -4.91 16.80 4.33
N LYS A 164 -4.66 18.01 4.82
CA LYS A 164 -5.39 18.51 5.98
C LYS A 164 -6.85 18.59 5.57
N GLU A 165 -7.72 17.97 6.35
CA GLU A 165 -9.16 18.22 6.28
C GLU A 165 -9.36 19.75 6.27
N GLN A 166 -9.75 20.29 5.12
CA GLN A 166 -10.27 21.64 5.06
C GLN A 166 -11.67 21.56 5.65
N ASN A 167 -11.77 21.86 6.95
CA ASN A 167 -13.03 22.15 7.63
C ASN A 167 -13.69 23.39 7.03
#